data_AF-A0A962LWC4-F1
#
_entry.id   AF-A0A962LWC4-F1
#
_cell.length_a   1.000
_cell.length_b   1.000
_cell.length_c   1.000
_cell.angle_alpha   90.00
_cell.angle_beta   90.00
_cell.angle_gamma   90.00
#
_symmetry.space_group_name_H-M   'P 1'
#
loop_
_entity.id
_entity.type
_entity.pdbx_description
1 polymer ?
#
loop_
_entity_poly.entity_id
_entity_poly.type
_entity_poly.pdbx_seq_one_letter_code
_entity_poly.pdbx_strand_id
1 'polypeptide(L)'
;MVDWQQFNSADWAIIVIIGLSVLLSLWRGFIREAASLAGWVAAFVIANMFVGEMAALLSQWIVNTTGRYVVAYAVLFAGTLIMVGVLGRIATQLVRATGLTLLDRLLGTAFGFARGVIIVLVLVYLLRQLAPPQNLVWLDQAQLMPHVEMLGQWVRQLFSSYQSGQGLGIST
;
A
#
# COMPACT_ATOMS: atom_id res chain seq x y z
N MET A 1 -5.11 -15.65 -26.34
CA MET A 1 -4.42 -14.59 -27.12
C MET A 1 -5.09 -13.29 -26.73
N VAL A 2 -4.35 -12.25 -26.34
CA VAL A 2 -4.95 -10.97 -25.91
C VAL A 2 -5.36 -10.21 -27.16
N ASP A 3 -6.67 -9.99 -27.34
CA ASP A 3 -7.22 -9.32 -28.52
C ASP A 3 -7.39 -7.83 -28.21
N TRP A 4 -6.35 -7.04 -28.50
CA TRP A 4 -6.27 -5.59 -28.21
C TRP A 4 -7.42 -4.76 -28.78
N GLN A 5 -8.16 -5.28 -29.77
CA GLN A 5 -9.31 -4.61 -30.37
C GLN A 5 -10.58 -4.65 -29.47
N GLN A 6 -10.63 -5.49 -28.43
CA GLN A 6 -11.79 -5.62 -27.53
C GLN A 6 -11.60 -4.92 -26.18
N PHE A 7 -10.53 -4.14 -26.00
CA PHE A 7 -10.25 -3.48 -24.73
C PHE A 7 -11.31 -2.44 -24.40
N ASN A 8 -11.93 -2.59 -23.24
CA ASN A 8 -12.86 -1.60 -22.72
C ASN A 8 -12.15 -0.64 -21.74
N SER A 9 -12.91 0.28 -21.15
CA SER A 9 -12.38 1.26 -20.20
C SER A 9 -11.75 0.65 -18.95
N ALA A 10 -12.21 -0.53 -18.49
CA ALA A 10 -11.64 -1.24 -17.36
C ALA A 10 -10.25 -1.83 -17.68
N ASP A 11 -10.07 -2.41 -18.88
CA ASP A 11 -8.75 -2.93 -19.28
C ASP A 11 -7.70 -1.81 -19.32
N TRP A 12 -8.06 -0.67 -19.90
CA TRP A 12 -7.19 0.51 -19.92
C TRP A 12 -6.90 1.05 -18.52
N ALA A 13 -7.90 1.10 -17.63
CA ALA A 13 -7.70 1.52 -16.25
C ALA A 13 -6.72 0.60 -15.51
N ILE A 14 -6.87 -0.72 -15.64
CA ILE A 14 -5.97 -1.71 -15.03
C ILE A 14 -4.54 -1.53 -15.54
N ILE A 15 -4.37 -1.41 -16.86
CA ILE A 15 -3.05 -1.23 -17.49
C ILE A 15 -2.41 0.07 -17.05
N VAL A 16 -3.17 1.17 -17.00
CA VAL A 16 -2.65 2.47 -16.55
C VAL A 16 -2.24 2.40 -15.09
N ILE A 17 -3.05 1.81 -14.21
CA ILE A 17 -2.72 1.69 -12.78
C ILE A 17 -1.43 0.87 -12.59
N ILE A 18 -1.36 -0.31 -13.19
CA ILE A 18 -0.19 -1.20 -13.07
C ILE A 18 1.03 -0.54 -13.73
N GLY A 19 0.87 -0.02 -14.94
CA GLY A 19 1.93 0.64 -15.71
C GLY A 19 2.51 1.85 -14.99
N LEU A 20 1.66 2.73 -14.44
CA LEU A 20 2.12 3.86 -13.63
C LEU A 20 2.81 3.39 -12.35
N SER A 21 2.27 2.38 -11.66
CA SER A 21 2.89 1.83 -10.45
C SER A 21 4.29 1.28 -10.74
N VAL A 22 4.45 0.49 -11.81
CA VAL A 22 5.74 -0.03 -12.27
C VAL A 22 6.69 1.08 -12.68
N LEU A 23 6.23 2.05 -13.46
CA LEU A 23 7.06 3.15 -13.97
C LEU A 23 7.56 4.04 -12.83
N LEU A 24 6.68 4.40 -11.89
CA LEU A 24 7.05 5.18 -10.71
C LEU A 24 8.07 4.45 -9.84
N SER A 25 7.91 3.13 -9.65
CA SER A 25 8.86 2.35 -8.86
C SER A 25 10.17 2.07 -9.58
N LEU A 26 10.18 1.98 -10.92
CA LEU A 26 11.41 1.94 -11.72
C LEU A 26 12.21 3.25 -11.54
N TRP A 27 11.52 4.39 -11.51
CA TRP A 27 12.17 5.70 -11.37
C TRP A 27 12.64 5.97 -9.93
N ARG A 28 11.87 5.54 -8.92
CA ARG A 28 12.17 5.78 -7.50
C ARG A 28 13.14 4.77 -6.90
N GLY A 29 13.13 3.51 -7.37
CA GLY A 29 13.88 2.39 -6.80
C GLY A 29 13.16 1.71 -5.64
N PHE A 30 13.43 0.42 -5.43
CA PHE A 30 12.82 -0.39 -4.36
C PHE A 30 13.03 0.20 -2.98
N ILE A 31 14.25 0.61 -2.64
CA ILE A 31 14.61 1.08 -1.30
C ILE A 31 13.78 2.28 -0.89
N ARG A 32 13.54 3.22 -1.81
CA ARG A 32 12.72 4.39 -1.55
C ARG A 32 11.25 4.02 -1.36
N GLU A 33 10.74 3.08 -2.15
CA GLU A 33 9.36 2.59 -2.04
C GLU A 33 9.15 1.84 -0.72
N ALA A 34 10.07 0.93 -0.38
CA ALA A 34 10.06 0.14 0.85
C ALA A 34 10.20 1.05 2.09
N ALA A 35 11.12 2.01 2.07
CA ALA A 35 11.28 2.99 3.14
C ALA A 35 10.02 3.86 3.33
N SER A 36 9.34 4.23 2.24
CA SER A 36 8.07 4.95 2.33
C SER A 36 7.02 4.11 3.04
N LEU A 37 6.81 2.86 2.64
CA LEU A 37 5.81 1.99 3.25
C LEU A 37 6.14 1.64 4.71
N ALA A 38 7.40 1.29 4.98
CA ALA A 38 7.89 1.10 6.33
C ALA A 38 7.71 2.36 7.17
N GLY A 39 7.91 3.55 6.59
CA GLY A 39 7.67 4.83 7.23
C GLY A 39 6.22 5.03 7.65
N TRP A 40 5.25 4.71 6.79
CA TRP A 40 3.82 4.78 7.14
C TRP A 40 3.46 3.84 8.30
N VAL A 41 3.95 2.60 8.27
CA VAL A 41 3.71 1.63 9.35
C VAL A 41 4.39 2.08 10.64
N ALA A 42 5.67 2.47 10.58
CA ALA A 42 6.42 2.95 11.74
C ALA A 42 5.80 4.21 12.33
N ALA A 43 5.37 5.17 11.50
CA ALA A 43 4.70 6.37 11.96
C ALA A 43 3.40 6.06 12.70
N PHE A 44 2.60 5.12 12.19
CA PHE A 44 1.39 4.68 12.87
C PHE A 44 1.70 4.00 14.22
N VAL A 45 2.68 3.09 14.26
CA VAL A 45 3.07 2.39 15.49
C VAL A 45 3.63 3.35 16.54
N ILE A 46 4.58 4.21 16.16
CA ILE A 46 5.20 5.19 17.05
C ILE A 46 4.15 6.20 17.55
N ALA A 47 3.31 6.72 16.67
CA ALA A 47 2.25 7.63 17.08
C ALA A 47 1.30 6.97 18.08
N ASN A 48 0.84 5.73 17.84
CA ASN A 48 -0.02 5.04 18.80
C ASN A 48 0.67 4.76 20.15
N MET A 49 1.97 4.45 20.15
CA MET A 49 2.69 4.11 21.36
C MET A 49 3.01 5.35 22.22
N PHE A 50 3.33 6.49 21.60
CA PHE A 50 3.82 7.68 22.31
C PHE A 50 2.83 8.86 22.36
N VAL A 51 1.62 8.74 21.79
CA VAL A 51 0.65 9.86 21.75
C VAL A 51 0.32 10.39 23.15
N GLY A 52 0.27 9.52 24.17
CA GLY A 52 0.00 9.94 25.55
C GLY A 52 1.08 10.85 26.13
N GLU A 53 2.35 10.47 25.96
CA GLU A 53 3.51 11.26 26.41
C GLU A 53 3.60 12.59 25.67
N MET A 54 3.44 12.57 24.34
CA MET A 54 3.45 13.79 23.53
C MET A 54 2.26 14.71 23.88
N ALA A 55 1.07 14.15 24.13
CA ALA A 55 -0.08 14.91 24.58
C ALA A 55 0.16 15.55 25.95
N ALA A 56 0.87 14.89 26.87
CA ALA A 56 1.22 15.48 28.16
C ALA A 56 2.14 16.69 28.01
N LEU A 57 3.13 16.66 27.11
CA LEU A 57 4.01 17.79 26.82
C LEU A 57 3.27 19.01 26.24
N LEU A 58 2.19 18.73 25.49
CA LEU A 58 1.33 19.75 24.88
C LEU A 58 0.25 20.30 25.83
N SER A 59 0.15 19.77 27.06
CA SER A 59 -0.92 20.12 28.00
C SER A 59 -0.95 21.60 28.39
N GLN A 60 0.21 22.25 28.43
CA GLN A 60 0.36 23.68 28.72
C GLN A 60 -0.05 24.58 27.54
N TRP A 61 -0.09 24.05 26.32
CA TRP A 61 -0.37 24.81 25.10
C TRP A 61 -1.80 24.59 24.59
N ILE A 62 -2.35 23.38 24.80
CA ILE A 62 -3.67 22.98 24.30
C ILE A 62 -4.54 22.50 25.47
N VAL A 63 -5.54 23.31 25.81
CA VAL A 63 -6.50 23.01 26.89
C VAL A 63 -7.47 21.89 26.49
N ASN A 64 -7.92 21.87 25.22
CA ASN A 64 -8.85 20.85 24.74
C ASN A 64 -8.17 19.49 24.62
N THR A 65 -8.64 18.52 25.41
CA THR A 65 -8.06 17.16 25.47
C THR A 65 -8.04 16.48 24.10
N THR A 66 -9.16 16.44 23.38
CA THR A 66 -9.24 15.75 22.07
C THR A 66 -8.30 16.39 21.05
N GLY A 67 -8.32 17.72 20.93
CA GLY A 67 -7.44 18.46 20.03
C GLY A 67 -5.97 18.25 20.35
N ARG A 68 -5.62 18.13 21.63
CA ARG A 68 -4.26 17.85 22.09
C ARG A 68 -3.76 16.48 21.63
N TYR A 69 -4.57 15.43 21.76
CA TYR A 69 -4.22 14.10 21.27
C TYR A 69 -4.10 14.06 19.74
N VAL A 70 -4.98 14.78 19.03
CA VAL A 70 -4.91 14.89 17.55
C VAL A 70 -3.60 15.56 17.13
N VAL A 71 -3.23 16.68 17.76
CA VAL A 71 -1.97 17.38 17.46
C VAL A 71 -0.76 16.53 17.84
N ALA A 72 -0.78 15.89 19.01
CA ALA A 72 0.28 14.98 19.46
C ALA A 72 0.51 13.85 18.44
N TYR A 73 -0.57 13.22 17.99
CA TYR A 73 -0.52 12.18 16.98
C TYR A 73 0.05 12.70 15.66
N ALA A 74 -0.43 13.86 15.18
CA ALA A 74 0.05 14.48 13.95
C ALA A 74 1.55 14.80 14.01
N VAL A 75 2.05 15.34 15.13
CA VAL A 75 3.47 15.66 15.33
C VAL A 75 4.32 14.39 15.31
N LEU A 76 3.95 13.36 16.08
CA LEU A 76 4.67 12.09 16.09
C LEU A 76 4.67 11.41 14.72
N PHE A 77 3.52 11.42 14.05
CA PHE A 77 3.35 10.81 12.75
C PHE A 77 4.20 11.51 11.69
N ALA A 78 4.08 12.83 11.58
CA ALA A 78 4.86 13.62 10.62
C ALA A 78 6.35 13.57 10.93
N GLY A 79 6.75 13.70 12.20
CA GLY A 79 8.14 13.60 12.64
C GLY A 79 8.76 12.25 12.28
N THR A 80 8.04 11.16 12.49
CA THR A 80 8.48 9.82 12.12
C THR A 80 8.64 9.68 10.61
N LEU A 81 7.67 10.15 9.82
CA LEU A 81 7.75 10.10 8.35
C LEU A 81 8.95 10.89 7.81
N ILE A 82 9.23 12.07 8.38
CA ILE A 82 10.39 12.87 8.01
C ILE A 82 11.67 12.09 8.34
N MET A 83 11.77 11.53 9.54
CA MET A 83 12.96 10.78 9.98
C MET A 83 13.22 9.56 9.09
N VAL A 84 12.20 8.71 8.86
CA VAL A 84 12.32 7.55 7.97
C VAL A 84 12.60 7.99 6.54
N GLY A 85 12.00 9.08 6.07
CA GLY A 85 12.28 9.65 4.75
C GLY A 85 13.74 10.07 4.57
N VAL A 86 14.36 10.67 5.60
CA VAL A 86 15.79 11.01 5.60
C VAL A 86 16.64 9.74 5.58
N LEU A 87 16.35 8.76 6.45
CA LEU A 87 17.06 7.48 6.46
C LEU A 87 16.95 6.75 5.11
N GLY A 88 15.77 6.76 4.49
CA GLY A 88 15.54 6.19 3.17
C GLY A 88 16.36 6.87 2.07
N ARG A 89 16.56 8.20 2.15
CA ARG A 89 17.46 8.91 1.22
C ARG A 89 18.92 8.49 1.39
N ILE A 90 19.38 8.35 2.64
CA ILE A 90 20.74 7.88 2.94
C ILE A 90 20.93 6.46 2.42
N ALA A 91 19.99 5.56 2.70
CA ALA A 91 20.01 4.19 2.18
C ALA A 91 20.05 4.13 0.65
N THR A 92 19.27 5.00 -0.02
CA THR A 92 19.30 5.14 -1.49
C THR A 92 20.68 5.57 -1.98
N GLN A 93 21.35 6.50 -1.27
CA GLN A 93 22.70 6.94 -1.63
C GLN A 93 23.75 5.84 -1.43
N LEU A 94 23.64 5.05 -0.37
CA LEU A 94 24.53 3.91 -0.13
C LEU A 94 24.44 2.88 -1.27
N VAL A 95 23.24 2.57 -1.74
CA VAL A 95 23.06 1.63 -2.86
C VAL A 95 23.51 2.20 -4.20
N ARG A 96 23.47 3.52 -4.35
CA ARG A 96 24.14 4.18 -5.49
C ARG A 96 25.66 4.05 -5.40
N ALA A 97 26.24 4.18 -4.21
CA ALA A 97 27.68 4.06 -4.00
C ALA A 97 28.21 2.64 -4.24
N THR A 98 27.41 1.59 -3.96
CA THR A 98 27.80 0.19 -4.23
C THR A 98 27.65 -0.23 -5.70
N GLY A 99 27.09 0.62 -6.57
CA GLY A 99 26.81 0.28 -7.96
C GLY A 99 25.61 -0.66 -8.17
N LEU A 100 24.91 -1.06 -7.10
CA LEU A 100 23.75 -1.96 -7.16
C LEU A 100 22.44 -1.26 -7.57
N THR A 101 22.54 -0.09 -8.21
CA THR A 101 21.38 0.72 -8.61
C THR A 101 20.48 -0.02 -9.62
N LEU A 102 21.06 -0.87 -10.47
CA LEU A 102 20.25 -1.67 -11.40
C LEU A 102 19.38 -2.69 -10.66
N LEU A 103 19.94 -3.38 -9.67
CA LEU A 103 19.20 -4.34 -8.87
C LEU A 103 18.08 -3.65 -8.06
N ASP A 104 18.37 -2.50 -7.45
CA ASP A 104 17.36 -1.69 -6.75
C ASP A 104 16.19 -1.27 -7.66
N ARG A 105 16.47 -0.92 -8.91
CA ARG A 105 15.44 -0.58 -9.90
C ARG A 105 14.64 -1.79 -10.36
N LEU A 106 15.30 -2.93 -10.57
CA LEU A 106 14.61 -4.18 -10.96
C LEU A 106 13.71 -4.69 -9.83
N LEU A 107 14.21 -4.73 -8.59
CA LEU A 107 13.37 -5.00 -7.43
C LEU A 107 12.24 -3.98 -7.30
N GLY A 108 12.51 -2.71 -7.64
CA GLY A 108 11.52 -1.65 -7.69
C GLY A 108 10.40 -1.96 -8.69
N THR A 109 10.73 -2.46 -9.88
CA THR A 109 9.70 -2.86 -10.87
C THR A 109 8.82 -4.00 -10.39
N ALA A 110 9.42 -5.06 -9.82
CA ALA A 110 8.66 -6.18 -9.27
C ALA A 110 7.75 -5.72 -8.12
N PHE A 111 8.27 -4.85 -7.26
CA PHE A 111 7.52 -4.26 -6.16
C PHE A 111 6.37 -3.36 -6.67
N GLY A 112 6.64 -2.50 -7.64
CA GLY A 112 5.65 -1.63 -8.27
C GLY A 112 4.57 -2.41 -9.00
N PHE A 113 4.91 -3.54 -9.63
CA PHE A 113 3.95 -4.45 -10.23
C PHE A 113 3.04 -5.06 -9.17
N ALA A 114 3.62 -5.66 -8.12
CA ALA A 114 2.85 -6.25 -7.02
C ALA A 114 1.92 -5.23 -6.37
N ARG A 115 2.43 -4.01 -6.10
CA ARG A 115 1.63 -2.90 -5.57
C ARG A 115 0.50 -2.51 -6.53
N GLY A 116 0.77 -2.41 -7.83
CA GLY A 116 -0.23 -2.10 -8.84
C GLY A 116 -1.37 -3.13 -8.86
N VAL A 117 -1.02 -4.42 -8.81
CA VAL A 117 -1.98 -5.52 -8.70
C VAL A 117 -2.81 -5.40 -7.43
N ILE A 118 -2.19 -5.13 -6.27
CA ILE A 118 -2.91 -4.94 -5.00
C ILE A 118 -3.89 -3.77 -5.10
N ILE A 119 -3.48 -2.64 -5.68
CA ILE A 119 -4.36 -1.47 -5.88
C ILE A 119 -5.56 -1.83 -6.75
N VAL A 120 -5.35 -2.56 -7.85
CA VAL A 120 -6.43 -3.03 -8.74
C VAL A 120 -7.38 -3.95 -7.98
N LEU A 121 -6.86 -4.92 -7.21
CA LEU A 121 -7.68 -5.84 -6.42
C LEU A 121 -8.57 -5.09 -5.40
N VAL A 122 -7.98 -4.13 -4.68
CA VAL A 122 -8.71 -3.30 -3.71
C VAL A 122 -9.77 -2.46 -4.42
N LEU A 123 -9.44 -1.84 -5.56
CA LEU A 123 -10.37 -1.01 -6.31
C LEU A 123 -11.55 -1.84 -6.83
N VAL A 124 -11.30 -3.01 -7.43
CA VAL A 124 -12.35 -3.93 -7.89
C VAL A 124 -13.21 -4.38 -6.73
N TYR A 125 -12.62 -4.74 -5.59
CA TYR A 125 -13.36 -5.12 -4.40
C TYR A 125 -14.28 -3.99 -3.92
N LEU A 126 -13.76 -2.77 -3.79
CA LEU A 126 -14.54 -1.61 -3.38
C LEU A 126 -15.65 -1.28 -4.38
N LEU A 127 -15.38 -1.32 -5.68
CA LEU A 127 -16.39 -1.10 -6.72
C LEU A 127 -17.52 -2.13 -6.64
N ARG A 128 -17.21 -3.42 -6.43
CA ARG A 128 -18.23 -4.46 -6.25
C ARG A 128 -19.04 -4.29 -4.96
N GLN A 129 -18.45 -3.72 -3.90
CA GLN A 129 -19.15 -3.49 -2.63
C GLN A 129 -19.99 -2.21 -2.64
N LEU A 130 -19.60 -1.19 -3.42
CA LEU A 130 -20.22 0.14 -3.40
C LEU A 130 -21.16 0.38 -4.59
N ALA A 131 -20.98 -0.32 -5.72
CA ALA A 131 -21.77 -0.11 -6.94
C ALA A 131 -22.77 -1.25 -7.18
N PRO A 132 -23.98 -0.92 -7.68
CA PRO A 132 -24.95 -1.93 -8.12
C PRO A 132 -24.39 -2.80 -9.27
N PRO A 133 -24.71 -4.10 -9.34
CA PRO A 133 -24.17 -5.02 -10.36
C PRO A 133 -24.40 -4.56 -11.80
N GLN A 134 -25.55 -3.95 -12.08
CA GLN A 134 -25.91 -3.41 -13.40
C GLN A 134 -24.97 -2.30 -13.91
N ASN A 135 -24.26 -1.60 -13.01
CA ASN A 135 -23.30 -0.57 -13.37
C ASN A 135 -21.88 -1.11 -13.54
N LEU A 136 -21.66 -2.41 -13.32
CA LEU A 136 -20.35 -3.07 -13.38
C LEU A 136 -20.19 -3.94 -14.63
N VAL A 137 -21.15 -3.90 -15.56
CA VAL A 137 -21.12 -4.68 -16.81
C VAL A 137 -19.84 -4.41 -17.62
N TRP A 138 -19.36 -3.16 -17.66
CA TRP A 138 -18.09 -2.81 -18.29
C TRP A 138 -16.85 -3.37 -17.55
N LEU A 139 -16.94 -3.60 -16.24
CA LEU A 139 -15.88 -4.26 -15.49
C LEU A 139 -15.90 -5.76 -15.77
N ASP A 140 -17.06 -6.41 -15.69
CA ASP A 140 -17.21 -7.87 -15.89
C ASP A 140 -16.87 -8.30 -17.33
N GLN A 141 -17.04 -7.43 -18.32
CA GLN A 141 -16.67 -7.67 -19.72
C GLN A 141 -15.17 -7.50 -20.02
N ALA A 142 -14.37 -6.98 -19.08
CA ALA A 142 -12.97 -6.68 -19.35
C ALA A 142 -12.14 -7.97 -19.50
N GLN A 143 -11.26 -8.02 -20.51
CA GLN A 143 -10.44 -9.20 -20.79
C GLN A 143 -9.46 -9.53 -19.65
N LEU A 144 -9.07 -8.54 -18.86
CA LEU A 144 -8.17 -8.70 -17.72
C LEU A 144 -8.88 -9.18 -16.45
N MET A 145 -10.21 -9.10 -16.37
CA MET A 145 -10.93 -9.48 -15.14
C MET A 145 -10.74 -10.93 -14.69
N PRO A 146 -10.73 -11.94 -15.56
CA PRO A 146 -10.48 -13.33 -15.13
C PRO A 146 -9.15 -13.50 -14.37
N HIS A 147 -8.11 -12.75 -14.77
CA HIS A 147 -6.80 -12.78 -14.12
C HIS A 147 -6.84 -12.09 -12.74
N VAL A 148 -7.51 -10.94 -12.66
CA VAL A 148 -7.70 -10.21 -11.40
C VAL A 148 -8.54 -11.04 -10.42
N GLU A 149 -9.58 -11.72 -10.89
CA GLU A 149 -10.43 -12.58 -10.06
C GLU A 149 -9.69 -13.81 -9.56
N MET A 150 -8.89 -14.46 -10.40
CA MET A 150 -8.03 -15.58 -10.00
C MET A 150 -7.09 -15.15 -8.86
N LEU A 151 -6.42 -14.00 -9.00
CA LEU A 151 -5.58 -13.44 -7.95
C LEU A 151 -6.38 -13.10 -6.69
N GLY A 152 -7.57 -12.50 -6.84
CA GLY A 152 -8.45 -12.18 -5.71
C GLY A 152 -9.00 -13.42 -4.99
N GLN A 153 -9.22 -14.53 -5.68
CA GLN A 153 -9.60 -15.80 -5.09
C GLN A 153 -8.43 -16.42 -4.33
N TRP A 154 -7.22 -16.42 -4.90
CA TRP A 154 -6.01 -16.87 -4.22
C TRP A 154 -5.75 -16.09 -2.93
N VAL A 155 -5.88 -14.76 -2.97
CA VAL A 155 -5.78 -13.90 -1.78
C VAL A 155 -6.83 -14.27 -0.73
N ARG A 156 -8.10 -14.48 -1.13
CA ARG A 156 -9.17 -14.90 -0.21
C ARG A 156 -8.91 -16.27 0.41
N GLN A 157 -8.41 -17.22 -0.35
CA GLN A 157 -8.02 -18.55 0.14
C GLN A 157 -6.90 -18.44 1.17
N LEU A 158 -5.87 -17.62 0.89
CA LEU A 158 -4.78 -17.36 1.82
C LEU A 158 -5.31 -16.80 3.14
N PHE A 159 -6.17 -15.78 3.10
CA PHE A 159 -6.78 -15.24 4.31
C PHE A 159 -7.64 -16.27 5.05
N SER A 160 -8.45 -17.07 4.33
CA SER A 160 -9.24 -18.13 4.96
C SER A 160 -8.38 -19.19 5.64
N SER A 161 -7.19 -19.48 5.10
CA SER A 161 -6.26 -20.45 5.68
C SER A 161 -5.61 -19.95 6.98
N TYR A 162 -5.33 -18.65 7.10
CA TYR A 162 -4.89 -18.05 8.36
C TYR A 162 -6.01 -18.04 9.41
N GLN A 163 -7.25 -17.78 8.98
CA GLN A 163 -8.40 -17.72 9.88
C GLN A 163 -8.81 -19.12 10.38
N SER A 164 -8.69 -20.16 9.55
CA SER A 164 -8.92 -21.55 9.95
C SER A 164 -7.80 -22.12 10.82
N GLY A 165 -6.54 -21.71 10.60
CA GLY A 165 -5.40 -22.09 11.43
C GLY A 165 -5.43 -21.54 12.87
N GLN A 166 -6.12 -20.41 13.11
CA GLN A 166 -6.32 -19.86 14.46
C GLN A 166 -7.52 -20.48 15.22
N GLY A 167 -8.40 -21.23 14.53
CA GLY A 167 -9.59 -21.83 15.13
C GLY A 167 -9.38 -23.15 15.87
N LEU A 168 -8.18 -23.76 15.80
CA LEU A 168 -7.88 -25.09 16.36
C LEU A 168 -6.95 -25.06 17.60
N GLY A 169 -6.61 -23.87 18.11
CA GLY A 169 -5.60 -23.68 19.17
C GLY A 169 -6.10 -23.13 20.50
N ILE A 170 -7.42 -22.91 20.68
CA ILE A 170 -8.00 -22.47 21.96
C ILE A 170 -9.24 -23.32 22.28
N SER A 171 -8.98 -24.58 22.63
CA SER A 171 -9.96 -25.44 23.30
C SER A 171 -9.24 -26.23 24.39
N THR A 172 -8.74 -25.51 25.39
CA THR A 172 -8.36 -26.03 26.72
C THR A 172 -8.63 -24.95 27.75
#